data_AF-A0A542RPC1-F1
#
_entry.id   AF-A0A542RPC1-F1
#
_cell.length_a   1.000
_cell.length_b   1.000
_cell.length_c   1.000
_cell.angle_alpha   90.00
_cell.angle_beta   90.00
_cell.angle_gamma   90.00
#
_symmetry.space_group_name_H-M   'P 1'
#
loop_
_entity.id
_entity.type
_entity.pdbx_description
1 polymer ?
#
loop_
_entity_poly.entity_id
_entity_poly.type
_entity_poly.pdbx_seq_one_letter_code
_entity_poly.pdbx_strand_id
1 'polypeptide(L)' 'MDLPLLDKNFVTDYIHVTDEEAIQAARELARKEGIFAGFSSGANVAAALQLLKGKEKGANIALTINDSGLKYLSADLYE' A
#
# COMPACT_ATOMS: atom_id res chain seq x y z
N MET A 1 -15.13 10.36 -12.29
CA MET A 1 -15.80 9.30 -11.50
C MET A 1 -16.33 9.96 -10.25
N ASP A 2 -17.63 9.87 -9.99
CA ASP A 2 -18.21 10.39 -8.76
C ASP A 2 -18.10 9.29 -7.68
N LEU A 3 -17.57 9.62 -6.51
CA LEU A 3 -17.36 8.68 -5.39
C LEU A 3 -18.32 9.08 -4.26
N PRO A 4 -19.57 8.61 -4.28
CA PRO A 4 -20.64 9.17 -3.44
C PRO A 4 -20.46 8.91 -1.94
N LEU A 5 -19.60 7.96 -1.57
CA LEU A 5 -19.30 7.60 -0.18
C LEU A 5 -17.99 8.22 0.33
N LEU A 6 -17.25 8.95 -0.51
CA LEU A 6 -15.99 9.60 -0.13
C LEU A 6 -16.24 11.07 0.19
N ASP A 7 -16.11 11.43 1.46
CA ASP A 7 -16.03 12.83 1.86
C ASP A 7 -14.61 13.38 1.59
N LYS A 8 -14.50 14.16 0.51
CA LYS A 8 -13.23 14.72 0.02
C LYS A 8 -12.61 15.72 1.00
N ASN A 9 -13.35 16.24 1.98
CA ASN A 9 -12.79 17.16 2.98
C ASN A 9 -11.74 16.48 3.89
N PHE A 10 -11.79 15.15 4.02
CA PHE A 10 -10.78 14.39 4.76
C PHE A 10 -9.59 13.96 3.90
N VAL A 11 -9.58 14.27 2.60
CA VAL A 11 -8.51 13.89 1.68
C VAL A 11 -7.64 15.10 1.40
N THR A 12 -6.42 15.08 1.93
CA THR A 12 -5.45 16.18 1.72
C THR A 12 -4.75 16.08 0.36
N ASP A 13 -4.45 14.87 -0.10
CA ASP A 13 -3.63 14.64 -1.29
C ASP A 13 -3.84 13.23 -1.85
N TYR A 14 -3.37 12.99 -3.07
CA TYR A 14 -3.40 11.70 -3.74
C TYR A 14 -1.99 11.28 -4.12
N ILE A 15 -1.64 10.03 -3.82
CA ILE A 15 -0.32 9.46 -4.13
C ILE A 15 -0.52 8.39 -5.18
N HIS A 16 0.24 8.49 -6.27
CA HIS A 16 0.26 7.47 -7.31
C HIS A 16 1.29 6.39 -6.97
N VAL A 17 0.88 5.14 -7.13
CA VAL A 17 1.73 3.96 -6.91
C VAL A 17 1.53 3.04 -8.10
N THR A 18 2.62 2.54 -8.69
CA THR A 18 2.53 1.57 -9.80
C THR A 18 2.29 0.14 -9.28
N ASP A 19 1.85 -0.74 -10.16
CA ASP A 19 1.65 -2.15 -9.82
C ASP A 19 2.97 -2.80 -9.36
N GLU A 20 4.10 -2.49 -10.01
CA GLU A 20 5.42 -3.01 -9.62
C GLU A 20 5.83 -2.55 -8.22
N GLU A 21 5.59 -1.27 -7.89
CA GLU A 21 5.86 -0.73 -6.56
C GLU A 21 5.02 -1.42 -5.48
N ALA A 22 3.72 -1.62 -5.76
CA ALA A 22 2.80 -2.29 -4.86
C ALA A 22 3.18 -3.77 -4.63
N ILE A 23 3.47 -4.50 -5.71
CA ILE A 23 3.91 -5.90 -5.66
C ILE A 23 5.20 -6.03 -4.87
N GLN A 24 6.21 -5.21 -5.18
CA GLN A 24 7.49 -5.25 -4.50
C GLN A 24 7.32 -4.94 -3.01
N ALA A 25 6.52 -3.93 -2.64
CA ALA A 25 6.26 -3.60 -1.25
C ALA A 25 5.52 -4.71 -0.50
N ALA A 26 4.50 -5.35 -1.09
CA ALA A 26 3.80 -6.48 -0.49
C ALA A 26 4.74 -7.68 -0.25
N ARG A 27 5.63 -7.97 -1.20
CA ARG A 27 6.63 -9.05 -1.07
C ARG A 27 7.65 -8.74 0.02
N GLU A 28 8.15 -7.51 0.08
CA GLU A 28 9.09 -7.08 1.12
C GLU A 28 8.44 -7.10 2.51
N LEU A 29 7.18 -6.67 2.62
CA LEU A 29 6.40 -6.74 3.85
C LEU A 29 6.30 -8.19 4.36
N ALA A 30 6.02 -9.15 3.45
CA ALA A 30 5.99 -10.56 3.80
C ALA A 30 7.36 -11.10 4.23
N ARG A 31 8.44 -10.74 3.50
CA ARG A 31 9.80 -11.24 3.77
C ARG A 31 10.44 -10.65 5.03
N LYS A 32 10.21 -9.37 5.30
CA LYS A 32 10.89 -8.64 6.39
C LYS A 32 10.08 -8.60 7.67
N GLU A 33 8.75 -8.48 7.56
CA GLU A 33 7.86 -8.28 8.71
C GLU A 33 6.93 -9.47 8.96
N GLY A 34 6.96 -10.49 8.10
CA GLY A 34 6.10 -11.68 8.23
C GLY A 34 4.61 -11.42 7.96
N ILE A 35 4.26 -10.27 7.37
CA ILE A 35 2.88 -9.91 7.06
C ILE A 35 2.58 -10.25 5.60
N PHE A 36 1.86 -11.36 5.39
CA PHE A 36 1.48 -11.86 4.07
C PHE A 36 0.19 -11.17 3.58
N ALA A 37 0.31 -10.10 2.80
CA ALA A 37 -0.78 -9.18 2.46
C ALA A 37 -1.06 -9.07 0.95
N GLY A 38 -2.21 -8.52 0.57
CA GLY A 38 -2.59 -8.30 -0.83
C GLY A 38 -1.98 -7.06 -1.50
N PHE A 39 -2.31 -6.88 -2.79
CA PHE A 39 -1.84 -5.76 -3.64
C PHE A 39 -2.11 -4.38 -3.03
N SER A 40 -3.33 -4.10 -2.58
CA SER A 40 -3.68 -2.79 -2.01
C SER A 40 -2.91 -2.46 -0.74
N SER A 41 -2.59 -3.49 0.07
CA SER A 41 -1.74 -3.32 1.25
C SER A 41 -0.29 -2.99 0.84
N GLY A 42 0.21 -3.65 -0.20
CA GLY A 42 1.48 -3.30 -0.83
C GLY A 42 1.51 -1.86 -1.32
N ALA A 43 0.44 -1.41 -1.99
CA ALA A 43 0.32 -0.03 -2.45
C ALA A 43 0.35 0.98 -1.29
N ASN A 44 -0.35 0.69 -0.18
CA ASN A 44 -0.31 1.52 1.02
C ASN A 44 1.11 1.64 1.60
N VAL A 45 1.84 0.52 1.67
CA VAL A 45 3.23 0.51 2.16
C VAL A 45 4.16 1.26 1.21
N ALA A 46 4.03 1.07 -0.11
CA ALA A 46 4.81 1.79 -1.10
C ALA A 46 4.58 3.31 -1.01
N ALA A 47 3.32 3.75 -0.92
CA ALA A 47 2.97 5.16 -0.74
C ALA A 47 3.57 5.75 0.56
N ALA A 48 3.48 5.02 1.67
CA ALA A 48 4.07 5.44 2.94
C ALA A 48 5.59 5.59 2.83
N LEU A 49 6.28 4.64 2.17
CA LEU A 49 7.72 4.73 1.94
C LEU A 49 8.12 5.90 1.03
N GLN A 50 7.31 6.23 0.01
CA GLN A 50 7.53 7.43 -0.81
C GLN A 50 7.42 8.71 0.03
N LEU A 51 6.38 8.81 0.88
CA LEU A 51 6.20 9.96 1.79
C LEU A 51 7.37 10.12 2.77
N LEU A 52 7.81 9.03 3.40
CA LEU A 52 8.90 9.01 4.37
C LEU A 52 10.27 9.31 3.75
N LYS A 53 10.43 9.10 2.44
CA LYS A 53 11.63 9.53 1.69
C LYS A 53 11.57 11.02 1.32
N GLY A 54 10.36 11.57 1.17
CA GLY A 54 10.10 12.93 0.73
C GLY A 54 9.60 13.83 1.85
N LYS A 55 8.37 14.34 1.69
CA LYS A 55 7.79 15.42 2.51
C LYS A 55 7.55 15.05 3.98
N GLU A 56 7.38 13.76 4.29
CA GLU A 56 7.11 13.26 5.65
C GLU A 56 8.34 12.59 6.29
N LYS A 57 9.55 12.97 5.88
CA LYS A 57 10.77 12.34 6.39
C LYS A 57 10.89 12.47 7.91
N GLY A 58 11.03 11.31 8.58
CA GLY A 58 11.13 11.22 10.04
C GLY A 58 9.79 11.25 10.78
N ALA A 59 8.67 11.30 10.07
CA ALA A 59 7.34 11.16 10.65
C ALA A 59 6.96 9.69 10.90
N ASN A 60 5.86 9.48 11.61
CA ASN A 60 5.20 8.19 11.74
C ASN A 60 3.93 8.18 10.89
N ILE A 61 3.75 7.14 10.08
CA ILE A 61 2.57 6.95 9.22
C ILE A 61 1.81 5.70 9.65
N ALA A 62 0.51 5.84 9.86
CA ALA A 62 -0.40 4.71 10.06
C ALA A 62 -1.09 4.36 8.73
N LEU A 63 -1.21 3.07 8.44
CA LEU A 63 -1.85 2.56 7.23
C LEU A 63 -2.65 1.29 7.54
N THR A 64 -3.47 0.85 6.59
CA THR A 64 -4.26 -0.38 6.71
C THR A 64 -3.64 -1.50 5.88
N ILE A 65 -3.73 -2.72 6.40
CA ILE A 65 -3.52 -3.96 5.66
C ILE A 65 -4.90 -4.49 5.30
N ASN A 66 -5.26 -4.37 4.03
CA ASN A 66 -6.65 -4.49 3.57
C ASN A 66 -7.11 -5.95 3.47
N ASP A 67 -6.20 -6.88 3.21
CA ASP A 67 -6.44 -8.32 3.22
C ASP A 67 -5.15 -9.16 3.22
N SER A 68 -5.33 -10.48 3.28
CA SER A 68 -4.25 -11.46 3.24
C SER A 68 -3.82 -11.82 1.82
N GLY A 69 -2.51 -12.03 1.66
CA GLY A 69 -1.86 -12.54 0.46
C GLY A 69 -2.38 -13.91 -0.01
N LEU A 70 -3.04 -14.68 0.87
CA LEU A 70 -3.59 -16.00 0.56
C LEU A 70 -4.59 -15.99 -0.60
N LYS A 71 -5.28 -14.87 -0.82
CA LYS A 71 -6.22 -14.72 -1.95
C LYS A 71 -5.52 -14.67 -3.31
N TYR A 72 -4.22 -14.41 -3.33
CA TYR A 72 -3.45 -14.11 -4.54
C TYR A 72 -2.44 -15.19 -4.88
N LEU A 73 -2.58 -16.39 -4.32
CA LEU A 73 -1.71 -17.53 -4.63
C LEU A 73 -1.84 -18.02 -6.09
N SER A 74 -2.95 -17.70 -6.75
CA SER A 74 -3.18 -18.00 -8.16
C SER A 74 -2.99 -16.78 -9.07
N ALA A 75 -2.40 -15.71 -8.55
CA ALA A 75 -2.11 -14.48 -9.26
C ALA A 75 -0.63 -14.12 -9.08
N ASP A 76 -0.16 -13.16 -9.87
CA ASP A 76 1.26 -12.87 -10.04
C ASP A 76 1.88 -12.13 -8.83
N LEU A 77 1.12 -11.93 -7.74
CA LEU A 77 1.58 -11.19 -6.56
C LEU A 77 2.78 -11.85 -5.87
N TYR A 78 2.82 -13.19 -5.83
CA TYR A 78 3.85 -13.94 -5.10
C TYR A 78 4.64 -14.92 -5.96
N GLU A 79 4.65 -14.71 -7.27
CA GLU A 79 5.50 -15.44 -8.23
C GLU A 79 6.99 -15.05 -8.16
#